data_AF-A0A1E4EUK3-F1
#
_entry.id   AF-A0A1E4EUK3-F1
#
_cell.length_a   1.000
_cell.length_b   1.000
_cell.length_c   1.000
_cell.angle_alpha   90.00
_cell.angle_beta   90.00
_cell.angle_gamma   90.00
#
_symmetry.space_group_name_H-M   'P 1'
#
loop_
_entity.id
_entity.type
_entity.pdbx_description
1 polymer ?
#
loop_
_entity_poly.entity_id
_entity_poly.type
_entity_poly.pdbx_seq_one_letter_code
_entity_poly.pdbx_strand_id
1 'polypeptide(L)'
;MGFLGDLLRTPDAQSDPHHWAATFMAHRDVGLGLWAVAAMIIDVWTAVILVSVGYLVLWEGAQLWRAARQGKRILPAAWDGFLDTVALTSGCYAAACLVKGLWMDAIFCWFAMLIVISVGWAQRAGRQTR
;
A
#
# COMPACT_ATOMS: atom_id res chain seq x y z
N MET A 1 -11.56 18.45 16.33
CA MET A 1 -10.71 17.25 16.36
C MET A 1 -11.60 16.11 15.92
N GLY A 2 -11.38 15.55 14.73
CA GLY A 2 -12.28 14.57 14.12
C GLY A 2 -11.60 13.22 14.01
N PHE A 3 -12.41 12.17 13.93
CA PHE A 3 -12.01 10.76 13.77
C PHE A 3 -10.81 10.55 12.82
N LEU A 4 -10.82 11.21 11.65
CA LEU A 4 -9.70 11.16 10.68
C LEU A 4 -8.38 11.69 11.23
N GLY A 5 -8.41 12.70 12.09
CA GLY A 5 -7.23 13.28 12.73
C GLY A 5 -6.64 12.41 13.83
N ASP A 6 -7.48 11.63 14.52
CA ASP A 6 -7.05 10.70 15.57
C ASP A 6 -6.55 9.37 14.98
N LEU A 7 -7.14 8.92 13.87
CA LEU A 7 -6.67 7.79 13.06
C LEU A 7 -5.26 8.02 12.50
N LEU A 8 -4.97 9.26 12.07
CA LEU A 8 -3.64 9.66 11.58
C LEU A 8 -2.63 9.94 12.69
N ARG A 9 -3.07 9.95 13.96
CA ARG A 9 -2.25 10.31 15.12
C ARG A 9 -1.86 9.15 16.00
N THR A 10 -2.43 7.96 15.85
CA THR A 10 -2.06 6.77 16.63
C THR A 10 -0.83 6.13 15.98
N PRO A 11 0.40 6.47 16.42
CA PRO A 11 1.62 5.92 15.82
C PRO A 11 1.74 4.43 16.13
N ASP A 12 1.05 3.98 17.17
CA ASP A 12 1.02 2.61 17.66
C ASP A 12 0.21 1.68 16.74
N ALA A 13 -0.70 2.21 15.92
CA ALA A 13 -1.48 1.41 14.97
C ALA A 13 -0.57 0.73 13.92
N GLN A 14 0.55 1.36 13.56
CA GLN A 14 1.54 0.75 12.65
C GLN A 14 2.47 -0.26 13.35
N SER A 15 2.48 -0.28 14.68
CA SER A 15 3.24 -1.24 15.49
C SER A 15 2.48 -2.54 15.73
N ASP A 16 1.14 -2.49 15.67
CA ASP A 16 0.28 -3.66 15.76
C ASP A 16 0.36 -4.47 14.45
N PRO A 17 0.79 -5.75 14.50
CA PRO A 17 0.89 -6.59 13.32
C PRO A 17 -0.46 -6.81 12.63
N HIS A 18 -1.57 -6.86 13.37
CA HIS A 18 -2.91 -7.06 12.82
C HIS A 18 -3.36 -5.86 12.01
N HIS A 19 -3.27 -4.66 12.60
CA HIS A 19 -3.63 -3.41 11.93
C HIS A 19 -2.76 -3.16 10.70
N TRP A 20 -1.46 -3.40 10.81
CA TRP A 20 -0.54 -3.22 9.70
C TRP A 20 -0.88 -4.16 8.53
N ALA A 21 -1.08 -5.44 8.78
CA ALA A 21 -1.41 -6.40 7.73
C ALA A 21 -2.77 -6.09 7.07
N ALA A 22 -3.76 -5.69 7.85
CA ALA A 22 -5.07 -5.25 7.32
C ALA A 22 -4.92 -4.01 6.44
N THR A 23 -4.12 -3.03 6.87
CA THR A 23 -3.86 -1.79 6.12
C THR A 23 -3.13 -2.09 4.81
N PHE A 24 -2.12 -2.97 4.85
CA PHE A 24 -1.40 -3.41 3.66
C PHE A 24 -2.34 -4.05 2.62
N MET A 25 -3.25 -4.94 3.06
CA MET A 25 -4.25 -5.54 2.18
C MET A 25 -5.25 -4.49 1.65
N ALA A 26 -5.64 -3.52 2.47
CA ALA A 26 -6.51 -2.44 2.03
C ALA A 26 -5.87 -1.60 0.92
N HIS A 27 -4.56 -1.30 0.98
CA HIS A 27 -3.87 -0.58 -0.09
C HIS A 27 -3.87 -1.35 -1.41
N ARG A 28 -3.75 -2.67 -1.37
CA ARG A 28 -3.90 -3.52 -2.57
C ARG A 28 -5.29 -3.35 -3.19
N ASP A 29 -6.34 -3.43 -2.40
CA ASP A 29 -7.72 -3.35 -2.90
C ASP A 29 -8.07 -1.94 -3.39
N VAL A 30 -7.53 -0.90 -2.74
CA VAL A 30 -7.56 0.48 -3.24
C VAL A 30 -6.86 0.56 -4.60
N GLY A 31 -5.72 -0.10 -4.78
CA GLY A 31 -5.03 -0.19 -6.07
C GLY A 31 -5.91 -0.78 -7.16
N LEU A 32 -6.59 -1.89 -6.89
CA LEU A 32 -7.56 -2.48 -7.81
C LEU A 32 -8.67 -1.50 -8.20
N GLY A 33 -9.25 -0.80 -7.22
CA GLY A 33 -10.31 0.18 -7.46
C GLY A 33 -9.85 1.38 -8.28
N LEU A 34 -8.74 2.01 -7.90
CA LEU A 34 -8.18 3.16 -8.61
C LEU A 34 -7.75 2.78 -10.04
N TRP A 35 -7.11 1.62 -10.18
CA TRP A 35 -6.76 1.08 -11.49
C TRP A 35 -8.00 0.84 -12.36
N ALA A 36 -9.07 0.28 -11.82
CA ALA A 36 -10.29 0.01 -12.58
C ALA A 36 -10.88 1.30 -13.16
N VAL A 37 -10.92 2.39 -12.37
CA VAL A 37 -11.38 3.70 -12.85
C VAL A 37 -10.46 4.25 -13.94
N ALA A 38 -9.14 4.18 -13.74
CA ALA A 38 -8.18 4.67 -14.72
C ALA A 38 -8.27 3.89 -16.05
N ALA A 39 -8.35 2.56 -15.99
CA ALA A 39 -8.41 1.67 -17.14
C ALA A 39 -9.70 1.83 -17.99
N MET A 40 -10.72 2.55 -17.49
CA MET A 40 -11.87 2.95 -18.32
C MET A 40 -11.52 3.99 -19.37
N ILE A 41 -10.44 4.74 -19.19
CA ILE A 41 -10.07 5.91 -20.01
C ILE A 41 -8.78 5.66 -20.79
N ILE A 42 -7.87 4.86 -20.24
CA ILE A 42 -6.53 4.63 -20.78
C ILE A 42 -6.19 3.13 -20.86
N ASP A 43 -5.12 2.79 -21.59
CA ASP A 43 -4.61 1.42 -21.67
C ASP A 43 -4.32 0.83 -20.28
N VAL A 44 -4.59 -0.46 -20.11
CA VAL A 44 -4.52 -1.16 -18.83
C VAL A 44 -3.14 -1.09 -18.17
N TRP A 45 -2.06 -1.15 -18.95
CA TRP A 45 -0.70 -1.14 -18.42
C TRP A 45 -0.24 0.28 -18.11
N THR A 46 -0.69 1.23 -18.94
CA THR A 46 -0.51 2.66 -18.65
C THR A 46 -1.23 3.03 -17.35
N ALA A 47 -2.44 2.51 -17.12
CA ALA A 47 -3.17 2.68 -15.87
C ALA A 47 -2.40 2.14 -14.66
N VAL A 48 -1.76 0.96 -14.77
CA VAL A 48 -0.91 0.42 -13.69
C VAL A 48 0.18 1.42 -13.33
N ILE A 49 0.91 1.94 -14.31
CA ILE A 49 2.02 2.86 -14.08
C ILE A 49 1.52 4.16 -13.47
N LEU A 50 0.51 4.79 -14.08
CA LEU A 50 0.03 6.10 -13.64
C LEU A 50 -0.63 6.06 -12.27
N VAL A 51 -1.40 5.02 -11.95
CA VAL A 51 -2.00 4.87 -10.62
C VAL A 51 -0.94 4.63 -9.56
N SER A 52 0.06 3.79 -9.85
CA SER A 52 1.13 3.48 -8.88
C SER A 52 2.03 4.68 -8.61
N VAL A 53 2.49 5.37 -9.67
CA VAL A 53 3.31 6.58 -9.55
C VAL A 53 2.49 7.73 -8.95
N GLY A 54 1.25 7.89 -9.39
CA GLY A 54 0.33 8.90 -8.85
C GLY A 54 0.09 8.70 -7.37
N TYR A 55 -0.14 7.47 -6.91
CA TYR A 55 -0.28 7.15 -5.50
C TYR A 55 0.99 7.47 -4.72
N LEU A 56 2.16 7.01 -5.18
CA LEU A 56 3.44 7.27 -4.52
C LEU A 56 3.72 8.77 -4.38
N VAL A 57 3.50 9.56 -5.43
CA VAL A 57 3.82 10.99 -5.43
C VAL A 57 2.77 11.82 -4.71
N LEU A 58 1.49 11.60 -5.00
CA LEU A 58 0.40 12.45 -4.51
C LEU A 58 -0.05 12.06 -3.12
N TRP A 59 -0.09 10.77 -2.80
CA TRP A 59 -0.57 10.28 -1.51
C TRP A 59 0.59 10.09 -0.53
N GLU A 60 1.52 9.18 -0.81
CA GLU A 60 2.65 8.92 0.09
C GLU A 60 3.60 10.11 0.18
N GLY A 61 3.89 10.77 -0.94
CA GLY A 61 4.68 12.00 -0.97
C GLY A 61 4.05 13.13 -0.14
N ALA A 62 2.72 13.27 -0.17
CA ALA A 62 2.03 14.24 0.67
C ALA A 62 2.08 13.88 2.16
N GLN A 63 1.97 12.59 2.51
CA GLN A 63 2.12 12.12 3.89
C GLN A 63 3.53 12.39 4.42
N LEU A 64 4.57 12.09 3.63
CA LEU A 64 5.97 12.33 3.98
C LEU A 64 6.28 13.81 4.13
N TRP A 65 5.79 14.64 3.21
CA TRP A 65 5.95 16.09 3.29
C TRP A 65 5.29 16.67 4.56
N ARG A 66 4.09 16.18 4.91
CA ARG A 66 3.42 16.55 6.18
C ARG A 66 4.21 16.08 7.40
N ALA A 67 4.72 14.85 7.38
CA ALA A 67 5.53 14.29 8.47
C ALA A 67 6.82 15.10 8.68
N ALA A 68 7.50 15.47 7.58
CA ALA A 68 8.69 16.31 7.61
C ALA A 68 8.41 17.69 8.22
N ARG A 69 7.29 18.32 7.86
CA ARG A 69 6.86 19.60 8.46
C ARG A 69 6.53 19.50 9.95
N GLN A 70 6.17 18.32 10.43
CA GLN A 70 5.87 18.06 11.85
C GLN A 70 7.12 17.62 12.65
N GLY A 71 8.31 17.61 12.04
CA GLY A 71 9.54 17.16 12.69
C GLY A 71 9.58 15.66 13.01
N LYS A 72 8.76 14.85 12.33
CA LYS A 72 8.71 13.40 12.53
C LYS A 72 9.85 12.69 11.81
N ARG A 73 10.18 11.47 12.24
CA ARG A 73 11.20 10.62 11.61
C ARG A 73 10.73 10.22 10.20
N ILE A 74 11.45 10.67 9.17
CA ILE A 74 11.07 10.48 7.76
C ILE A 74 11.33 9.06 7.29
N LEU A 75 12.47 8.47 7.66
CA LEU A 75 12.90 7.15 7.17
C LEU A 75 11.90 6.01 7.44
N PRO A 76 11.39 5.83 8.68
CA PRO A 76 10.39 4.80 8.95
C PRO A 76 9.09 5.03 8.17
N ALA A 77 8.62 6.28 8.10
CA ALA A 77 7.43 6.63 7.34
C ALA A 77 7.60 6.39 5.84
N ALA A 78 8.79 6.67 5.29
CA ALA A 78 9.09 6.45 3.88
C ALA A 78 9.14 4.96 3.55
N TRP A 79 9.60 4.13 4.49
CA TRP A 79 9.60 2.69 4.32
C TRP A 79 8.18 2.11 4.32
N ASP A 80 7.33 2.54 5.25
CA ASP A 80 5.93 2.08 5.27
C ASP A 80 5.16 2.57 4.03
N GLY A 81 5.33 3.83 3.62
CA GLY A 81 4.73 4.33 2.38
C GLY A 81 5.22 3.63 1.11
N PHE A 82 6.48 3.16 1.09
CA PHE A 82 6.99 2.31 0.02
C PHE A 82 6.26 0.95 0.00
N LEU A 83 6.09 0.31 1.16
CA LEU A 83 5.37 -0.96 1.26
C LEU A 83 3.90 -0.83 0.85
N ASP A 84 3.25 0.27 1.24
CA ASP A 84 1.87 0.57 0.82
C ASP A 84 1.76 0.79 -0.69
N THR A 85 2.75 1.46 -1.29
CA THR A 85 2.84 1.61 -2.76
C THR A 85 3.04 0.27 -3.44
N VAL A 86 3.86 -0.64 -2.88
CA VAL A 86 4.05 -1.99 -3.42
C VAL A 86 2.74 -2.78 -3.36
N ALA A 87 2.02 -2.73 -2.24
CA ALA A 87 0.73 -3.38 -2.10
C ALA A 87 -0.27 -2.87 -3.14
N LEU A 88 -0.39 -1.55 -3.28
CA LEU A 88 -1.25 -0.91 -4.26
C LEU A 88 -0.88 -1.30 -5.69
N THR A 89 0.40 -1.23 -6.05
CA THR A 89 0.90 -1.60 -7.37
C THR A 89 0.58 -3.07 -7.70
N SER A 90 0.70 -3.96 -6.71
CA SER A 90 0.35 -5.37 -6.88
C SER A 90 -1.14 -5.57 -7.19
N GLY A 91 -2.01 -4.76 -6.58
CA GLY A 91 -3.45 -4.76 -6.86
C GLY A 91 -3.76 -4.30 -8.28
N CYS A 92 -3.14 -3.18 -8.70
CA CYS A 92 -3.23 -2.68 -10.08
C CYS A 92 -2.76 -3.73 -11.09
N TYR A 93 -1.59 -4.33 -10.86
CA TYR A 93 -0.98 -5.31 -11.77
C TYR A 93 -1.81 -6.59 -11.84
N ALA A 94 -2.25 -7.13 -10.70
CA ALA A 94 -3.10 -8.31 -10.68
C ALA A 94 -4.41 -8.07 -11.44
N ALA A 95 -5.03 -6.90 -11.28
CA ALA A 95 -6.24 -6.54 -12.01
C ALA A 95 -6.00 -6.44 -13.53
N ALA A 96 -4.89 -5.84 -13.96
CA ALA A 96 -4.49 -5.81 -15.36
C ALA A 96 -4.25 -7.20 -15.95
N CYS A 97 -3.56 -8.07 -15.21
CA CYS A 97 -3.35 -9.47 -15.60
C CYS A 97 -4.68 -10.22 -15.78
N LEU A 98 -5.63 -10.06 -14.85
CA LEU A 98 -6.94 -10.70 -14.96
C LEU A 98 -7.69 -10.25 -16.23
N VAL A 99 -7.67 -8.95 -16.55
CA VAL A 99 -8.32 -8.43 -17.77
C VAL A 99 -7.63 -8.92 -19.05
N LYS A 100 -6.32 -9.18 -19.01
CA LYS A 100 -5.56 -9.72 -20.15
C LYS A 100 -5.56 -11.25 -20.23
N GLY A 101 -6.24 -11.94 -19.32
CA GLY A 101 -6.28 -13.41 -19.26
C GLY A 101 -4.97 -14.05 -18.78
N LEU A 102 -4.11 -13.28 -18.12
CA LEU A 102 -2.84 -13.71 -17.53
C LEU A 102 -3.05 -14.22 -16.10
N TRP A 103 -3.86 -15.26 -15.96
CA TRP A 103 -4.33 -15.75 -14.66
C TRP A 103 -3.20 -16.20 -13.73
N MET A 104 -2.16 -16.84 -14.29
CA MET A 104 -1.00 -17.29 -13.51
C MET A 104 -0.22 -16.12 -12.91
N ASP A 105 -0.06 -15.03 -13.65
CA ASP A 105 0.62 -13.83 -13.17
C ASP A 105 -0.18 -13.14 -12.07
N ALA A 106 -1.52 -13.08 -12.21
CA ALA A 106 -2.41 -12.56 -11.18
C ALA A 106 -2.35 -13.38 -9.88
N ILE A 107 -2.32 -14.72 -10.00
CA ILE A 107 -2.15 -15.64 -8.88
C ILE A 107 -0.77 -15.45 -8.23
N PHE A 108 0.28 -15.34 -9.02
CA PHE A 108 1.63 -15.10 -8.51
C PHE A 108 1.70 -13.81 -7.71
N CYS A 109 1.10 -12.72 -8.21
CA CYS A 109 1.01 -11.46 -7.47
C CYS A 109 0.28 -11.61 -6.13
N TRP A 110 -0.80 -12.40 -6.08
CA TRP A 110 -1.50 -12.68 -4.83
C TRP A 110 -0.61 -13.41 -3.82
N PHE A 111 0.05 -14.48 -4.25
CA PHE A 111 0.94 -15.24 -3.36
C PHE A 111 2.19 -14.45 -2.93
N ALA A 112 2.76 -13.62 -3.81
CA ALA A 112 3.89 -12.76 -3.47
C ALA A 112 3.55 -11.80 -2.31
N MET A 113 2.31 -11.31 -2.24
CA MET A 113 1.86 -10.44 -1.14
C MET A 113 1.79 -11.18 0.20
N LEU A 114 1.45 -12.46 0.21
CA LEU A 114 1.45 -13.25 1.45
C LEU A 114 2.84 -13.34 2.07
N ILE A 115 3.91 -13.36 1.26
CA ILE A 115 5.29 -13.33 1.74
C ILE A 115 5.57 -12.00 2.44
N VAL A 116 5.23 -10.87 1.79
CA VAL A 116 5.45 -9.53 2.35
C VAL A 116 4.70 -9.35 3.67
N ILE A 117 3.43 -9.78 3.71
CA ILE A 117 2.59 -9.72 4.91
C ILE A 117 3.18 -10.58 6.02
N SER A 118 3.58 -11.82 5.71
CA SER A 118 4.14 -12.75 6.71
C SER A 118 5.43 -12.21 7.34
N VAL A 119 6.33 -11.66 6.51
CA VAL A 119 7.58 -11.07 6.99
C VAL A 119 7.31 -9.80 7.80
N GLY A 120 6.48 -8.89 7.30
CA GLY A 120 6.16 -7.64 7.99
C GLY A 120 5.40 -7.86 9.31
N TRP A 121 4.56 -8.89 9.36
CA TRP A 121 3.91 -9.36 10.58
C TRP A 121 4.94 -9.87 11.59
N ALA A 122 5.78 -10.83 11.20
CA ALA A 122 6.77 -11.44 12.10
C ALA A 122 7.72 -10.40 12.70
N GLN A 123 8.14 -9.42 11.89
CA GLN A 123 8.97 -8.31 12.36
C GLN A 123 8.28 -7.43 13.41
N ARG A 124 6.97 -7.23 13.32
CA ARG A 124 6.17 -6.42 14.26
C ARG A 124 5.83 -7.21 15.53
N ALA A 125 5.39 -8.46 15.38
CA ALA A 125 5.14 -9.36 16.50
C ALA A 125 6.39 -9.55 17.37
N GLY A 126 7.57 -9.73 16.76
CA GLY A 126 8.83 -9.88 17.50
C GLY A 126 9.30 -8.61 18.22
N ARG A 127 8.77 -7.42 17.90
CA ARG A 127 9.03 -6.17 18.64
C ARG A 127 8.15 -6.04 19.88
N GLN A 128 6.99 -6.70 19.90
CA GLN A 128 6.07 -6.65 21.06
C GLN A 128 6.52 -7.59 22.19
N THR A 129 7.35 -8.60 21.88
CA THR A 129 7.85 -9.59 22.84
C THR A 129 9.23 -9.24 23.42
N ARG A 130 9.79 -8.07 23.09
CA ARG A 130 11.11 -7.59 23.54
C ARG A 130 10.95 -6.33 24.37
#